data_AF-A0A0V0GRI4-F1
#
_entry.id   AF-A0A0V0GRI4-F1
#
_cell.length_a   1.000
_cell.length_b   1.000
_cell.length_c   1.000
_cell.angle_alpha   90.00
_cell.angle_beta   90.00
_cell.angle_gamma   90.00
#
_symmetry.space_group_name_H-M   'P 1'
#
loop_
_entity.id
_entity.type
_entity.pdbx_description
1 polymer ?
#
loop_
_entity_poly.entity_id
_entity_poly.type
_entity_poly.pdbx_seq_one_letter_code
_entity_poly.pdbx_strand_id
1 'polypeptide(L)'
;NTCPRTSELGDKLNFYDSGNSTTATSITCSARGCECTRTNRCGFTLSYMDGSSTTGYFVSDVWHLDTFLSTSSTSSSSAPIIFRVQYLSTW
;
A
#
# COMPACT_ATOMS: atom_id res chain seq x y z
N ASN A 1 -11.77 6.23 -12.54
CA ASN A 1 -11.49 7.69 -12.43
C ASN A 1 -11.25 8.25 -11.03
N THR A 2 -11.14 7.46 -9.95
CA THR A 2 -11.16 8.02 -8.58
C THR A 2 -9.95 7.66 -7.73
N CYS A 3 -8.75 7.59 -8.31
CA CYS A 3 -7.52 7.59 -7.52
C CYS A 3 -7.04 9.04 -7.35
N PRO A 4 -7.27 9.68 -6.19
CA PRO A 4 -6.93 11.08 -5.98
C PRO A 4 -5.43 11.28 -6.20
N ARG A 5 -5.08 12.22 -7.07
CA ARG A 5 -3.68 12.59 -7.40
C ARG A 5 -3.17 13.75 -6.54
N THR A 6 -4.08 14.40 -5.83
CA THR A 6 -3.83 15.58 -5.01
C THR A 6 -4.52 15.42 -3.66
N SER A 7 -3.91 15.93 -2.60
CA SER A 7 -4.53 16.05 -1.28
C SER A 7 -5.61 17.13 -1.30
N GLU A 8 -6.45 17.18 -0.26
CA GLU A 8 -7.45 18.25 -0.09
C GLU A 8 -6.80 19.63 0.11
N LEU A 9 -5.51 19.66 0.49
CA LEU A 9 -4.70 20.87 0.63
C LEU A 9 -4.08 21.33 -0.71
N GLY A 10 -4.28 20.58 -1.79
CA GLY A 10 -3.77 20.89 -3.13
C GLY A 10 -2.38 20.31 -3.44
N ASP A 11 -1.74 19.63 -2.49
CA ASP A 11 -0.43 19.01 -2.71
C ASP A 11 -0.53 17.76 -3.57
N LYS A 12 0.46 17.54 -4.43
CA LYS A 12 0.54 16.31 -5.23
C LYS A 12 0.85 15.11 -4.34
N LEU A 13 0.04 14.06 -4.45
CA LEU A 13 0.27 12.81 -3.74
C LEU A 13 1.37 12.01 -4.41
N ASN A 14 2.33 11.55 -3.61
CA ASN A 14 3.33 10.58 -4.03
C ASN A 14 2.73 9.19 -3.92
N PHE A 15 2.73 8.45 -5.02
CA PHE A 15 2.24 7.08 -5.03
C PHE A 15 3.37 6.13 -4.65
N TYR A 16 3.00 5.11 -3.89
CA TYR A 16 3.90 4.01 -3.61
C TYR A 16 4.25 3.28 -4.92
N ASP A 17 5.55 3.06 -5.13
CA ASP A 17 6.10 2.32 -6.26
C ASP A 17 7.02 1.20 -5.74
N SER A 18 6.49 -0.02 -5.70
CA SER A 18 7.25 -1.20 -5.28
C SER A 18 8.42 -1.52 -6.21
N GLY A 19 8.40 -1.07 -7.47
CA GLY A 19 9.49 -1.33 -8.42
C GLY A 19 10.77 -0.57 -8.09
N ASN A 20 10.63 0.56 -7.38
CA ASN A 20 11.74 1.40 -6.94
C ASN A 20 12.18 1.12 -5.49
N SER A 21 11.54 0.17 -4.79
CA SER A 21 11.91 -0.24 -3.44
C SER A 21 12.77 -1.51 -3.47
N THR A 22 13.89 -1.49 -2.75
CA THR A 22 14.79 -2.65 -2.62
C THR A 22 14.36 -3.65 -1.55
N THR A 23 13.45 -3.24 -0.66
CA THR A 23 12.89 -4.08 0.41
C THR A 23 11.46 -4.57 0.12
N ALA A 24 10.87 -4.11 -0.99
CA ALA A 24 9.56 -4.55 -1.42
C ALA A 24 9.55 -6.02 -1.82
N THR A 25 8.57 -6.76 -1.31
CA THR A 25 8.34 -8.16 -1.63
C THR A 25 6.86 -8.40 -1.94
N SER A 26 6.60 -9.11 -3.05
CA SER A 26 5.22 -9.49 -3.39
C SER A 26 4.78 -10.63 -2.49
N ILE A 27 3.59 -10.51 -1.88
CA ILE A 27 2.97 -11.64 -1.20
C ILE A 27 2.44 -12.62 -2.25
N THR A 28 2.84 -13.88 -2.16
CA THR A 28 2.47 -14.93 -3.13
C THR A 28 1.30 -15.77 -2.64
N CYS A 29 0.75 -16.60 -3.53
CA CYS A 29 -0.42 -17.43 -3.21
C CYS A 29 -0.16 -18.54 -2.18
N SER A 30 1.08 -18.78 -1.79
CA SER A 30 1.42 -19.71 -0.70
C SER A 30 1.06 -19.15 0.69
N ALA A 31 0.79 -17.84 0.79
CA ALA A 31 0.34 -17.23 2.02
C ALA A 31 -1.02 -17.80 2.46
N ARG A 32 -1.14 -18.11 3.75
CA ARG A 32 -2.37 -18.68 4.31
C ARG A 32 -3.53 -17.69 4.22
N GLY A 33 -4.70 -18.14 3.76
CA GLY A 33 -5.91 -17.32 3.66
C GLY A 33 -5.91 -16.36 2.46
N CYS A 34 -4.99 -16.58 1.52
CA CYS A 34 -4.82 -15.73 0.35
C CYS A 34 -5.82 -16.06 -0.77
N GLU A 35 -6.43 -15.03 -1.37
CA GLU A 35 -7.14 -15.16 -2.64
C GLU A 35 -6.15 -15.05 -3.80
N CYS A 36 -5.87 -16.16 -4.48
CA CYS A 36 -4.81 -16.20 -5.48
C CYS A 36 -5.21 -15.54 -6.80
N THR A 37 -4.39 -14.61 -7.28
CA THR A 37 -4.53 -14.03 -8.64
C THR A 37 -3.83 -14.89 -9.69
N ARG A 38 -4.14 -14.66 -10.99
CA ARG A 38 -3.52 -15.38 -12.12
C ARG A 38 -1.99 -15.22 -12.20
N THR A 39 -1.43 -14.17 -11.61
CA THR A 39 0.01 -13.85 -11.66
C THR A 39 0.74 -14.28 -10.38
N ASN A 40 0.18 -15.24 -9.63
CA ASN A 40 0.73 -15.75 -8.37
C ASN A 40 0.93 -14.66 -7.29
N ARG A 41 0.07 -13.63 -7.30
CA ARG A 41 0.04 -12.59 -6.25
C ARG A 41 -1.15 -12.82 -5.33
N CYS A 42 -0.99 -12.41 -4.09
CA CYS A 42 -2.07 -12.45 -3.13
C CYS A 42 -3.03 -11.30 -3.32
N GLY A 43 -4.21 -11.60 -3.86
CA GLY A 43 -5.24 -10.63 -4.22
C GLY A 43 -6.14 -10.24 -3.05
N PHE A 44 -6.87 -9.16 -3.25
CA PHE A 44 -7.98 -8.77 -2.39
C PHE A 44 -9.07 -8.05 -3.19
N THR A 45 -10.29 -8.12 -2.67
CA THR A 45 -11.41 -7.24 -3.02
C THR A 45 -11.93 -6.62 -1.72
N LEU A 46 -12.01 -5.29 -1.66
CA LEU A 46 -12.49 -4.54 -0.51
C LEU A 46 -13.67 -3.66 -0.94
N SER A 47 -14.82 -3.86 -0.31
CA SER A 47 -16.00 -3.01 -0.49
C SER A 47 -16.12 -2.02 0.66
N TYR A 48 -16.42 -0.76 0.32
CA TYR A 48 -16.64 0.32 1.26
C TYR A 48 -18.14 0.55 1.48
N MET A 49 -18.50 1.21 2.59
CA MET A 49 -19.89 1.46 2.97
C MET A 49 -20.62 2.41 1.99
N ASP A 50 -19.87 3.22 1.23
CA ASP A 50 -20.41 4.07 0.16
C ASP A 50 -20.76 3.29 -1.12
N GLY A 51 -20.64 1.96 -1.10
CA GLY A 51 -20.91 1.07 -2.24
C GLY A 51 -19.76 0.96 -3.23
N SER A 52 -18.67 1.71 -3.05
CA SER A 52 -17.48 1.58 -3.87
C SER A 52 -16.72 0.30 -3.52
N SER A 53 -15.95 -0.23 -4.47
CA SER A 53 -15.04 -1.34 -4.20
C SER A 53 -13.70 -1.12 -4.89
N THR A 54 -12.65 -1.67 -4.29
CA THR A 54 -11.30 -1.65 -4.84
C THR A 54 -10.73 -3.06 -4.83
N THR A 55 -9.96 -3.37 -5.86
CA THR A 55 -9.29 -4.65 -6.04
C THR A 55 -7.80 -4.42 -6.21
N GLY A 56 -7.01 -5.40 -5.81
CA GLY A 56 -5.57 -5.24 -5.80
C GLY A 56 -4.84 -6.47 -5.30
N TYR A 57 -3.63 -6.26 -4.81
CA TYR A 57 -2.81 -7.30 -4.20
C TYR A 57 -2.05 -6.81 -2.96
N PHE A 58 -1.54 -7.73 -2.15
CA PHE A 58 -0.71 -7.45 -1.01
C PHE A 58 0.78 -7.38 -1.36
N VAL A 59 1.48 -6.43 -0.75
CA VAL A 59 2.94 -6.28 -0.78
C VAL A 59 3.42 -6.14 0.66
N SER A 60 4.61 -6.69 0.95
CA SER A 60 5.35 -6.33 2.15
C SER A 60 6.48 -5.39 1.79
N ASP A 61 6.71 -4.38 2.62
CA ASP A 61 7.86 -3.49 2.50
C ASP A 61 8.29 -3.01 3.89
N VAL A 62 9.52 -2.51 4.01
CA VAL A 62 10.00 -1.89 5.25
C VAL A 62 9.49 -0.45 5.31
N TRP A 63 8.80 -0.12 6.39
CA TRP A 63 8.34 1.22 6.67
C TRP A 63 9.26 1.89 7.69
N HIS A 64 9.69 3.10 7.39
CA HIS A 64 10.51 3.94 8.26
C HIS A 64 9.62 5.04 8.86
N LEU A 65 9.58 5.14 10.18
CA LEU A 65 8.77 6.11 10.90
C LEU A 65 9.66 6.94 11.83
N ASP A 66 9.68 8.25 11.59
CA ASP A 66 10.29 9.21 12.49
C ASP A 66 9.22 9.84 13.39
N THR A 67 9.40 9.71 14.70
CA THR A 67 8.50 10.25 15.71
C THR A 67 9.15 11.41 16.42
N PHE A 68 8.51 12.59 16.38
CA PHE A 68 8.92 13.76 17.16
C PHE A 68 8.55 13.55 18.63
N LEU A 69 9.55 13.46 19.50
CA LEU A 69 9.36 13.33 20.95
C LEU A 69 9.33 14.71 21.63
N SER A 70 9.97 15.71 21.03
CA SER A 70 9.91 17.11 21.42
C SER A 70 10.28 18.01 20.22
N THR A 71 10.27 19.32 20.40
CA THR A 71 10.65 20.29 19.34
C THR A 71 12.09 20.12 18.82
N SER A 72 12.95 19.43 19.56
CA SER A 72 14.36 19.22 19.23
C SER A 72 14.80 17.75 19.26
N SER A 73 13.86 16.80 19.43
CA SER A 73 14.19 15.38 19.48
C SER A 73 13.26 14.53 18.61
N THR A 74 13.89 13.63 17.85
CA THR A 74 13.23 12.64 17.01
C THR A 74 13.72 11.25 17.37
N SER A 75 12.85 10.25 17.20
CA SER A 75 13.19 8.84 17.31
C SER A 75 12.75 8.12 16.04
N SER A 76 13.67 7.39 15.42
CA SER A 76 13.43 6.65 14.18
C SER A 76 13.20 5.18 14.49
N SER A 77 12.17 4.59 13.89
CA SER A 77 11.91 3.15 13.95
C SER A 77 11.65 2.59 12.56
N SER A 78 11.84 1.30 12.38
CA SER A 78 11.61 0.63 11.10
C SER A 78 11.04 -0.77 11.31
N ALA A 79 10.04 -1.13 10.51
CA ALA A 79 9.39 -2.42 10.61
C ALA A 79 8.89 -2.90 9.25
N PRO A 80 8.93 -4.22 8.97
CA PRO A 80 8.22 -4.78 7.83
C PRO A 80 6.73 -4.67 8.07
N ILE A 81 5.99 -4.15 7.09
CA ILE A 81 4.53 -4.16 7.12
C ILE A 81 3.98 -4.77 5.85
N ILE A 82 2.74 -5.25 5.92
CA ILE A 82 1.98 -5.74 4.76
C ILE A 82 0.84 -4.76 4.50
N PHE A 83 0.73 -4.30 3.26
CA PHE A 83 -0.32 -3.37 2.86
C PHE A 83 -0.84 -3.69 1.46
N ARG A 84 -1.98 -3.08 1.14
CA ARG A 84 -2.74 -3.30 -0.09
C ARG A 84 -2.30 -2.30 -1.16
N VAL A 85 -2.01 -2.79 -2.35
CA VAL A 85 -1.79 -2.00 -3.57
C VAL A 85 -2.99 -2.20 -4.49
N GLN A 86 -3.68 -1.11 -4.81
CA GLN A 86 -4.85 -1.13 -5.69
C GLN A 86 -4.45 -1.09 -7.16
N TYR A 87 -5.21 -1.79 -8.01
CA TYR A 87 -5.08 -1.59 -9.45
C TYR A 87 -5.61 -0.20 -9.84
N LEU A 88 -4.88 0.50 -10.71
CA LEU A 88 -5.44 1.65 -11.41
C LEU A 88 -6.54 1.12 -12.33
N SER A 89 -7.79 1.56 -12.13
CA SER A 89 -8.86 1.17 -13.06
C SER A 89 -8.58 1.75 -14.45
N THR A 90 -8.26 0.88 -15.40
CA THR A 90 -8.19 1.21 -16.83
C THR A 90 -9.52 0.81 -17.47
N TRP A 91 -10.39 1.80 -17.68
CA TRP A 91 -11.50 1.70 -18.62
C TRP A 91 -11.46 2.95 -19.51
#